data_AF-A0A918WCI6-F1
#
_entry.id   AF-A0A918WCI6-F1
#
_cell.length_a   1.000
_cell.length_b   1.000
_cell.length_c   1.000
_cell.angle_alpha   90.00
_cell.angle_beta   90.00
_cell.angle_gamma   90.00
#
_symmetry.space_group_name_H-M   'P 1'
#
loop_
_entity.id
_entity.type
_entity.pdbx_description
1 polymer ?
#
loop_
_entity_poly.entity_id
_entity_poly.type
_entity_poly.pdbx_seq_one_letter_code
_entity_poly.pdbx_strand_id
1 'polypeptide(L)'
;MTAPTWGLVVETTVGTGERKHVEATVVAHVTGPREAALAELEQRARNYAPAHPLSPRRRRLLRQRDGFLLVVDGAWQSYVTRFTVAELLEDSAAPPAPPEEPAASDPAPGPAPEPEPEPEGPAERDEDGIPVRPSWLGRHDLR
;
A
#
# COMPACT_ATOMS: atom_id res chain seq x y z
N MET A 1 6.75 7.62 0.27
CA MET A 1 6.95 7.01 1.61
C MET A 1 6.54 5.54 1.48
N THR A 2 7.47 4.61 1.59
CA THR A 2 7.16 3.18 1.58
C THR A 2 6.30 2.85 2.80
N ALA A 3 5.19 2.16 2.60
CA ALA A 3 4.34 1.76 3.72
C ALA A 3 5.08 0.71 4.58
N PRO A 4 5.00 0.79 5.92
CA PRO A 4 5.65 -0.20 6.79
C PRO A 4 5.01 -1.57 6.59
N THR A 5 5.81 -2.61 6.78
CA THR A 5 5.36 -4.00 6.76
C THR A 5 5.27 -4.51 8.18
N TRP A 6 4.16 -5.15 8.52
CA TRP A 6 3.87 -5.68 9.85
C TRP A 6 3.86 -7.20 9.82
N GLY A 7 4.67 -7.84 10.64
CA GLY A 7 4.58 -9.26 10.94
C GLY A 7 3.46 -9.55 11.94
N LEU A 8 2.62 -10.52 11.61
CA LEU A 8 1.63 -11.10 12.52
C LEU A 8 2.27 -12.31 13.19
N VAL A 9 2.49 -12.23 14.50
CA VAL A 9 3.21 -13.25 15.27
C VAL A 9 2.22 -14.00 16.17
N VAL A 10 2.37 -15.32 16.22
CA VAL A 10 1.65 -16.21 17.13
C VAL A 10 2.67 -16.91 18.01
N GLU A 11 2.54 -16.71 19.32
CA GLU A 11 3.31 -17.44 20.33
C GLU A 11 2.42 -18.47 21.02
N THR A 12 2.79 -19.75 20.95
CA THR A 12 2.04 -20.83 21.60
C THR A 12 2.97 -21.65 22.48
N THR A 13 2.44 -22.13 23.62
CA THR A 13 3.14 -23.15 24.41
C THR A 13 3.08 -24.49 23.71
N VAL A 14 4.24 -25.02 23.35
CA VAL A 14 4.41 -26.33 22.71
C VAL A 14 5.19 -27.26 23.65
N GLY A 15 5.13 -28.56 23.38
CA GLY A 15 5.78 -29.59 24.20
C GLY A 15 4.95 -30.10 25.38
N THR A 16 5.47 -31.12 26.05
CA THR A 16 4.72 -31.91 27.06
C THR A 16 5.52 -32.00 28.36
N GLY A 17 4.82 -31.94 29.51
CA GLY A 17 5.45 -32.00 30.84
C GLY A 17 6.49 -30.91 31.06
N GLU A 18 7.68 -31.30 31.51
CA GLU A 18 8.82 -30.41 31.79
C GLU A 18 9.50 -29.83 30.54
N ARG A 19 9.20 -30.35 29.34
CA ARG A 19 9.77 -29.85 28.07
C ARG A 19 8.92 -28.77 27.38
N LYS A 20 7.97 -28.19 28.11
CA LYS A 20 7.16 -27.09 27.60
C LYS A 20 8.04 -25.88 27.33
N HIS A 21 7.88 -25.29 26.16
CA HIS A 21 8.51 -24.04 25.80
C HIS A 21 7.55 -23.20 24.96
N VAL A 22 7.87 -21.93 24.81
CA VAL A 22 7.13 -21.02 23.93
C VAL A 22 7.81 -21.02 22.57
N GLU A 23 7.02 -21.22 21.53
CA GLU A 23 7.45 -21.07 20.14
C GLU A 23 6.72 -19.89 19.52
N ALA A 24 7.45 -19.04 18.80
CA ALA A 24 6.94 -17.89 18.09
C ALA A 24 6.99 -18.14 16.58
N THR A 25 5.89 -17.89 15.89
CA THR A 25 5.79 -18.07 14.44
C THR A 25 5.19 -16.83 13.79
N VAL A 26 5.82 -16.33 12.73
CA VAL A 26 5.24 -15.29 11.87
C VAL A 26 4.25 -15.96 10.93
N VAL A 27 2.95 -15.66 11.08
CA VAL A 27 1.88 -16.32 10.32
C VAL A 27 1.44 -15.54 9.09
N ALA A 28 1.86 -14.28 8.96
CA ALA A 28 1.67 -13.43 7.77
C ALA A 28 2.39 -12.09 7.90
N HIS A 29 2.45 -11.39 6.78
CA HIS A 29 2.88 -10.00 6.67
C HIS A 29 1.75 -9.14 6.11
N VAL A 30 1.60 -7.94 6.66
CA VAL A 30 0.61 -6.94 6.22
C VAL A 30 1.32 -5.63 5.94
N THR A 31 1.25 -5.14 4.71
CA THR A 31 1.78 -3.82 4.35
C THR A 31 0.70 -2.77 4.55
N GLY A 32 1.02 -1.67 5.24
CA GLY A 32 0.08 -0.57 5.47
C GLY A 32 0.04 -0.08 6.92
N PRO A 33 -1.08 0.53 7.36
CA PRO A 33 -1.19 1.06 8.71
C PRO A 33 -1.28 -0.05 9.76
N ARG A 34 -0.79 0.24 10.96
CA ARG A 34 -0.77 -0.72 12.09
C ARG A 34 -2.18 -1.22 12.45
N GLU A 35 -3.18 -0.38 12.29
CA GLU A 35 -4.59 -0.68 12.55
C GLU A 35 -5.11 -1.79 11.63
N ALA A 36 -4.68 -1.80 10.36
CA ALA A 36 -5.04 -2.85 9.41
C ALA A 36 -4.42 -4.19 9.83
N ALA A 37 -3.14 -4.19 10.22
CA ALA A 37 -2.47 -5.38 10.74
C ALA A 37 -3.15 -5.91 12.02
N LEU A 38 -3.56 -5.02 12.93
CA LEU A 38 -4.32 -5.41 14.13
C LEU A 38 -5.70 -6.00 13.81
N ALA A 39 -6.42 -5.46 12.82
CA ALA A 39 -7.71 -5.98 12.40
C ALA A 39 -7.57 -7.39 11.81
N GLU A 40 -6.54 -7.62 10.99
CA GLU A 40 -6.25 -8.96 10.47
C GLU A 40 -5.85 -9.93 11.60
N LEU A 41 -5.00 -9.48 12.52
CA LEU A 41 -4.62 -10.28 13.68
C LEU A 41 -5.82 -10.66 14.54
N GLU A 42 -6.78 -9.75 14.73
CA GLU A 42 -8.00 -10.03 15.47
C GLU A 42 -8.82 -11.13 14.80
N GLN A 43 -9.01 -11.03 13.49
CA GLN A 43 -9.75 -12.03 12.73
C GLN A 43 -9.09 -13.41 12.83
N ARG A 44 -7.75 -13.46 12.74
CA ARG A 44 -6.98 -14.69 12.95
C ARG A 44 -7.15 -15.23 14.36
N ALA A 45 -7.00 -14.40 15.39
CA ALA A 45 -7.13 -14.80 16.79
C ALA A 45 -8.54 -15.34 17.12
N ARG A 46 -9.59 -14.76 16.52
CA ARG A 46 -10.98 -15.24 16.64
C ARG A 46 -11.18 -16.62 16.02
N ASN A 47 -10.52 -16.91 14.91
CA ASN A 47 -10.64 -18.17 14.18
C ASN A 47 -9.61 -19.24 14.61
N TYR A 48 -8.63 -18.87 15.44
CA TYR A 48 -7.59 -19.78 15.89
C TYR A 48 -8.13 -20.88 16.80
N ALA A 49 -7.87 -22.13 16.41
CA ALA A 49 -8.16 -23.33 17.18
C ALA A 49 -6.84 -23.97 17.62
N PRO A 50 -6.42 -23.80 18.89
CA PRO A 50 -5.17 -24.39 19.38
C PRO A 50 -5.29 -25.92 19.44
N ALA A 51 -4.19 -26.62 19.15
CA ALA A 51 -4.12 -28.09 19.23
C ALA A 51 -4.33 -28.63 20.67
N HIS A 52 -4.03 -27.81 21.68
CA HIS A 52 -4.27 -28.09 23.09
C HIS A 52 -5.00 -26.91 23.76
N PRO A 53 -5.85 -27.17 24.78
CA PRO A 53 -6.16 -28.45 25.41
C PRO A 53 -7.14 -29.32 24.60
N LEU A 54 -7.03 -30.65 24.73
CA LEU A 54 -7.95 -31.62 24.12
C LEU A 54 -9.39 -31.56 24.70
N SER A 55 -9.54 -30.98 25.89
CA SER A 55 -10.85 -30.77 26.54
C SER A 55 -10.97 -29.31 26.97
N PRO A 56 -11.35 -28.39 26.06
CA PRO A 56 -11.53 -26.99 26.38
C PRO A 56 -12.82 -26.80 27.21
N ARG A 57 -12.68 -26.23 28.41
CA ARG A 57 -13.83 -25.88 29.27
C ARG A 57 -14.31 -24.45 29.04
N ARG A 58 -13.36 -23.55 28.82
CA ARG A 58 -13.65 -22.13 28.62
C ARG A 58 -12.61 -21.50 27.71
N ARG A 59 -13.05 -20.62 26.83
CA ARG A 59 -12.21 -19.85 25.92
C ARG A 59 -12.45 -18.36 26.14
N ARG A 60 -11.37 -17.58 26.27
CA ARG A 60 -11.39 -16.12 26.44
C ARG A 60 -10.39 -15.48 25.49
N LEU A 61 -10.85 -14.54 24.67
CA LEU A 61 -9.99 -13.71 23.84
C LEU A 61 -9.96 -12.31 24.44
N LEU A 62 -8.76 -11.83 24.80
CA LEU A 62 -8.53 -10.55 25.44
C LEU A 62 -7.76 -9.64 24.48
N ARG A 63 -8.08 -8.34 24.49
CA ARG A 63 -7.35 -7.34 23.71
C ARG A 63 -6.19 -6.77 24.52
N GLN A 64 -5.05 -6.57 23.87
CA GLN A 64 -3.86 -5.88 24.39
C GLN A 64 -3.50 -4.71 23.46
N ARG A 65 -2.50 -3.91 23.85
CA ARG A 65 -2.05 -2.74 23.07
C ARG A 65 -1.61 -3.16 21.66
N ASP A 66 -0.81 -4.21 21.56
CA ASP A 66 -0.14 -4.67 20.34
C ASP A 66 -0.66 -6.02 19.83
N GLY A 67 -1.85 -6.44 20.27
CA GLY A 67 -2.47 -7.67 19.79
C GLY A 67 -3.49 -8.26 20.76
N PHE A 68 -3.49 -9.58 20.89
CA PHE A 68 -4.52 -10.33 21.60
C PHE A 68 -3.94 -11.48 22.43
N LEU A 69 -4.63 -11.83 23.50
CA LEU A 69 -4.31 -12.97 24.34
C LEU A 69 -5.47 -13.95 24.35
N LEU A 70 -5.25 -15.15 23.83
CA LEU A 70 -6.20 -16.24 23.93
C LEU A 70 -5.86 -17.10 25.14
N VAL A 71 -6.80 -17.22 26.06
CA VAL A 71 -6.70 -18.11 27.22
C VAL A 71 -7.75 -19.21 27.07
N VAL A 72 -7.29 -20.46 27.05
CA VAL A 72 -8.16 -21.63 27.03
C VAL A 72 -7.95 -22.42 28.32
N ASP A 73 -9.00 -22.52 29.12
CA ASP A 73 -8.98 -23.31 30.35
C ASP A 73 -9.21 -24.78 30.01
N GLY A 74 -8.19 -25.61 30.26
CA GLY A 74 -8.30 -27.06 30.17
C GLY A 74 -8.81 -27.68 31.47
N ALA A 75 -8.88 -29.02 31.50
CA ALA A 75 -9.29 -29.75 32.69
C ALA A 75 -8.29 -29.62 33.87
N TRP A 76 -7.00 -29.46 33.56
CA TRP A 76 -5.90 -29.49 34.55
C TRP A 76 -5.07 -28.21 34.59
N GLN A 77 -5.02 -27.45 33.50
CA GLN A 77 -4.25 -26.22 33.40
C GLN A 77 -4.86 -25.32 32.32
N SER A 78 -4.59 -24.02 32.41
CA SER A 78 -4.89 -23.08 31.34
C SER A 78 -3.74 -23.05 30.32
N TYR A 79 -4.10 -22.82 29.07
CA TYR A 79 -3.19 -22.66 27.94
C TYR A 79 -3.34 -21.25 27.40
N VAL A 80 -2.21 -20.67 27.00
CA VAL A 80 -2.15 -19.30 26.51
C VAL A 80 -1.54 -19.31 25.11
N THR A 81 -2.21 -18.60 24.21
CA THR A 81 -1.65 -18.22 22.90
C THR A 81 -1.64 -16.71 22.83
N ARG A 82 -0.47 -16.13 22.55
CA ARG A 82 -0.32 -14.70 22.33
C ARG A 82 -0.31 -14.41 20.84
N PHE A 83 -1.05 -13.39 20.46
CA PHE A 83 -1.05 -12.82 19.12
C PHE A 83 -0.47 -11.42 19.23
N THR A 84 0.58 -11.12 18.46
CA THR A 84 1.21 -9.79 18.46
C THR A 84 1.42 -9.30 17.04
N VAL A 85 1.39 -7.98 16.88
CA VAL A 85 1.81 -7.29 15.67
C VAL A 85 3.19 -6.69 15.94
N ALA A 86 4.13 -6.88 15.02
CA ALA A 86 5.46 -6.29 15.08
C ALA A 86 5.83 -5.66 13.73
N GLU A 87 6.50 -4.52 13.73
CA GLU A 87 7.04 -3.94 12.49
C GLU A 87 8.22 -4.79 12.01
N LEU A 88 8.24 -5.13 10.72
CA LEU A 88 9.34 -5.84 10.09
C LEU A 88 10.44 -4.84 9.75
N LEU A 89 11.57 -4.92 10.45
CA LEU A 89 12.72 -4.05 10.25
C LEU A 89 13.75 -4.63 9.27
N GLU A 90 13.95 -5.95 9.32
CA GLU A 90 14.92 -6.66 8.49
C GLU A 90 14.43 -8.09 8.24
N ASP A 91 14.53 -8.56 7.01
CA ASP A 91 14.36 -9.97 6.64
C ASP A 91 15.56 -10.41 5.78
N SER A 92 16.38 -11.28 6.37
CA SER A 92 17.61 -11.79 5.75
C SER A 92 17.38 -12.55 4.43
N ALA A 93 16.15 -13.03 4.20
CA ALA A 93 15.77 -13.78 3.02
C ALA A 93 14.75 -13.01 2.15
N ALA A 94 14.59 -11.70 2.38
CA ALA A 94 13.71 -10.88 1.56
C ALA A 94 14.14 -10.93 0.08
N PRO A 95 13.20 -11.11 -0.85
CA PRO A 95 13.50 -10.92 -2.27
C PRO A 95 14.13 -9.54 -2.48
N PRO A 96 15.14 -9.41 -3.36
CA PRO A 96 15.70 -8.11 -3.69
C PRO A 96 14.56 -7.18 -4.12
N ALA A 97 14.54 -5.97 -3.56
CA ALA A 97 13.55 -4.96 -3.94
C ALA A 97 13.57 -4.84 -5.48
N PRO A 98 12.39 -4.81 -6.14
CA PRO A 98 12.33 -4.52 -7.55
C PRO A 98 13.16 -3.26 -7.81
N PRO A 99 13.98 -3.22 -8.88
CA PRO A 99 14.69 -2.00 -9.23
C PRO A 99 13.65 -0.89 -9.28
N GLU A 100 13.85 0.15 -8.46
CA GLU A 100 13.08 1.38 -8.56
C GLU A 100 13.33 1.89 -9.97
N GLU A 101 12.42 1.60 -10.90
CA GLU A 101 12.37 2.32 -12.16
C GLU A 101 12.35 3.79 -11.77
N PRO A 102 13.32 4.59 -12.23
CA PRO A 102 13.37 5.99 -11.89
C PRO A 102 12.00 6.54 -12.27
N ALA A 103 11.24 6.97 -11.25
CA ALA A 103 9.97 7.63 -11.44
C ALA A 103 10.24 8.64 -12.54
N ALA A 104 9.59 8.41 -13.70
CA ALA A 104 9.80 9.21 -14.89
C ALA A 104 9.79 10.65 -14.40
N SER A 105 10.94 11.30 -14.51
CA SER A 105 11.04 12.70 -14.14
C SER A 105 9.87 13.36 -14.82
N ASP A 106 9.02 14.06 -14.06
CA ASP A 106 8.01 14.94 -14.60
C ASP A 106 8.62 15.57 -15.85
N PRO A 107 8.01 15.44 -17.04
CA PRO A 107 8.58 16.06 -18.21
C PRO A 107 8.79 17.52 -17.83
N ALA A 108 10.05 17.97 -17.87
CA ALA A 108 10.40 19.35 -17.61
C ALA A 108 9.34 20.22 -18.29
N PRO A 109 8.82 21.27 -17.63
CA PRO A 109 7.79 22.12 -18.23
C PRO A 109 8.29 22.45 -19.63
N GLY A 110 7.57 21.98 -20.65
CA GLY A 110 7.94 22.20 -22.03
C GLY A 110 8.17 23.69 -22.23
N PRO A 111 9.04 24.09 -23.18
CA PRO A 111 9.26 25.51 -23.48
C PRO A 111 7.89 26.18 -23.60
N ALA A 112 7.72 27.27 -22.84
CA ALA A 112 6.51 28.09 -22.90
C ALA A 112 6.14 28.31 -24.37
N PRO A 113 4.86 28.19 -24.75
CA PRO A 113 4.46 28.35 -26.14
C PRO A 113 4.98 29.71 -26.62
N GLU A 114 5.86 29.65 -27.60
CA GLU A 114 6.25 30.79 -28.44
C GLU A 114 4.95 31.42 -28.95
N PRO A 115 4.78 32.75 -28.90
CA PRO A 115 3.52 33.37 -29.29
C PRO A 115 3.19 32.96 -30.73
N GLU A 116 2.12 32.20 -30.88
CA GLU A 116 1.50 31.92 -32.17
C GLU A 116 1.29 33.26 -32.89
N PRO A 117 1.70 33.41 -34.16
CA PRO A 117 1.33 34.59 -34.92
C PRO A 117 -0.20 34.66 -34.97
N GLU A 118 -0.74 35.80 -34.54
CA GLU A 118 -2.18 36.08 -34.57
C GLU A 118 -2.77 35.70 -35.94
N PRO A 119 -3.97 35.09 -35.98
CA PRO A 119 -4.60 34.76 -37.25
C PRO A 119 -4.79 36.05 -38.06
N GLU A 120 -4.28 36.05 -39.29
CA GLU A 120 -4.51 37.12 -40.26
C GLU A 120 -6.01 37.44 -40.31
N GLY A 121 -6.36 38.62 -39.80
CA GLY A 121 -7.73 39.10 -39.78
C GLY A 121 -8.32 39.16 -41.19
N PRO A 122 -9.66 39.11 -41.33
CA PRO A 122 -10.32 39.17 -42.63
C PRO A 122 -9.88 40.42 -43.38
N ALA A 123 -9.45 40.24 -44.64
CA ALA A 123 -9.05 41.34 -45.52
C ALA A 123 -10.10 42.45 -45.49
N GLU A 124 -9.68 43.66 -45.11
CA GLU A 124 -10.53 44.85 -45.06
C GLU A 124 -11.15 45.08 -46.45
N ARG A 125 -12.48 45.18 -46.50
CA ARG A 125 -13.26 45.37 -47.72
C ARG A 125 -13.83 46.78 -47.73
N ASP A 126 -13.80 47.44 -48.88
CA ASP A 126 -14.39 48.78 -49.05
C ASP A 126 -15.93 48.72 -49.06
N GLU A 127 -16.57 49.90 -49.17
CA GLU A 127 -18.03 50.06 -49.14
C GLU A 127 -18.75 49.27 -50.26
N ASP A 128 -18.02 48.90 -51.32
CA ASP A 128 -18.49 48.10 -52.46
C ASP A 128 -18.15 46.60 -52.31
N GLY A 129 -17.56 46.19 -51.18
CA GLY A 129 -17.28 44.78 -50.84
C GLY A 129 -16.02 44.20 -51.49
N ILE A 130 -15.18 45.03 -52.11
CA ILE A 130 -13.92 44.63 -52.74
C ILE A 130 -12.79 44.72 -51.71
N PRO A 131 -11.89 43.72 -51.62
CA PRO A 131 -10.76 43.79 -50.70
C PRO A 131 -9.84 44.97 -51.04
N VAL A 132 -9.66 45.87 -50.06
CA VAL A 132 -8.83 47.09 -50.16
C VAL A 132 -7.38 46.75 -50.50
N ARG A 133 -6.92 45.58 -50.05
CA ARG A 133 -5.65 44.98 -50.47
C ARG A 133 -5.91 43.75 -51.31
N PRO A 134 -5.78 43.85 -52.64
CA PRO A 134 -5.90 42.71 -53.53
C PRO A 134 -4.76 41.72 -53.29
N SER A 135 -5.07 40.43 -53.32
CA SER A 135 -4.12 39.33 -53.06
C SER A 135 -3.01 39.17 -54.13
N TRP A 136 -3.05 39.95 -55.20
CA TRP A 136 -2.03 39.98 -56.26
C TRP A 136 -1.01 41.12 -56.08
N LEU A 137 -1.27 42.07 -55.18
CA LEU A 137 -0.37 43.19 -54.92
C LEU A 137 0.86 42.69 -54.15
N GLY A 138 1.98 42.51 -54.85
CA GLY A 138 3.23 41.94 -54.31
C GLY A 138 3.65 40.60 -54.92
N ARG A 139 2.86 40.06 -55.86
CA ARG A 139 3.24 38.85 -56.61
C ARG A 139 4.20 39.19 -57.75
N HIS A 140 5.39 38.60 -57.73
CA HIS A 140 6.45 38.81 -58.74
C HIS A 140 6.38 37.80 -59.91
N ASP A 141 5.41 36.89 -59.91
CA ASP A 141 5.26 35.80 -60.87
C ASP A 141 4.26 36.08 -62.00
N LEU A 142 3.64 37.26 -62.00
CA LEU A 142 2.75 37.73 -63.07
C LEU A 142 3.55 38.65 -64.01
N ARG A 143 4.08 38.10 -65.10
CA ARG A 143 4.73 38.86 -66.18
C ARG A 143 4.20 38.42 -67.54
#